data_AF-A0A6I6VWH1-F1
#
_entry.id   AF-A0A6I6VWH1-F1
#
_cell.length_a   1.000
_cell.length_b   1.000
_cell.length_c   1.000
_cell.angle_alpha   90.00
_cell.angle_beta   90.00
_cell.angle_gamma   90.00
#
_symmetry.space_group_name_H-M   'P 1'
#
loop_
_entity.id
_entity.type
_entity.pdbx_description
1 polymer ?
#
loop_
_entity_poly.entity_id
_entity_poly.type
_entity_poly.pdbx_seq_one_letter_code
_entity_poly.pdbx_strand_id
1 'polypeptide(L)'
;MTHEHSDEAAMNIGENIRNKRALKKVSQKIVAEAVGVAENTVASWEKGKNLPPPDKVIAIAKYFKCTTDEILLSDEERGLEIQMLGLLRRFGSLNETHKPIALNVIGSILQGLEMEEYMKGERNEGSKRLGVLGD
;
A
#
# COMPACT_ATOMS: atom_id res chain seq x y z
N MET A 1 -10.00 -20.46 19.92
CA MET A 1 -9.02 -19.41 19.58
C MET A 1 -8.98 -19.22 18.05
N THR A 2 -10.14 -19.06 17.40
CA THR A 2 -10.27 -19.18 15.92
C THR A 2 -11.20 -18.14 15.28
N HIS A 3 -11.69 -17.14 16.01
CA HIS A 3 -12.60 -16.14 15.45
C HIS A 3 -11.97 -14.75 15.22
N GLU A 4 -10.98 -14.34 16.01
CA GLU A 4 -10.43 -12.97 15.92
C GLU A 4 -9.66 -12.69 14.61
N HIS A 5 -8.87 -13.64 14.10
CA HIS A 5 -8.10 -13.44 12.86
C HIS A 5 -8.99 -13.36 11.60
N SER A 6 -10.20 -13.93 11.62
CA SER A 6 -11.10 -13.90 10.47
C SER A 6 -11.72 -12.52 10.27
N ASP A 7 -12.01 -11.80 11.36
CA ASP A 7 -12.65 -10.50 11.33
C ASP A 7 -11.65 -9.40 10.94
N GLU A 8 -10.40 -9.52 11.39
CA GLU A 8 -9.30 -8.62 11.03
C GLU A 8 -8.97 -8.70 9.53
N ALA A 9 -8.83 -9.92 8.98
CA ALA A 9 -8.61 -10.12 7.55
C ALA A 9 -9.77 -9.56 6.69
N ALA A 10 -11.02 -9.73 7.14
CA ALA A 10 -12.18 -9.17 6.46
C ALA A 10 -12.23 -7.65 6.49
N MET A 11 -11.78 -7.04 7.59
CA MET A 11 -11.67 -5.59 7.73
C MET A 11 -10.61 -5.03 6.77
N ASN A 12 -9.45 -5.67 6.67
CA ASN A 12 -8.36 -5.27 5.78
C ASN A 12 -8.74 -5.37 4.29
N ILE A 13 -9.38 -6.47 3.88
CA ILE A 13 -9.82 -6.66 2.48
C ILE A 13 -10.90 -5.64 2.09
N GLY A 14 -11.90 -5.46 2.95
CA GLY A 14 -12.98 -4.51 2.72
C GLY A 14 -12.48 -3.07 2.60
N GLU A 15 -11.53 -2.70 3.46
CA GLU A 15 -10.86 -1.40 3.43
C GLU A 15 -10.03 -1.20 2.15
N ASN A 16 -9.24 -2.19 1.75
CA ASN A 16 -8.47 -2.14 0.50
C ASN A 16 -9.36 -1.87 -0.72
N ILE A 17 -10.51 -2.57 -0.82
CA ILE A 17 -11.49 -2.37 -1.90
C ILE A 17 -12.04 -0.94 -1.87
N ARG A 18 -12.46 -0.48 -0.69
CA ARG A 18 -13.03 0.87 -0.49
C ARG A 18 -12.02 1.96 -0.87
N ASN A 19 -10.77 1.82 -0.44
CA ASN A 19 -9.69 2.77 -0.70
C ASN A 19 -9.40 2.87 -2.21
N LYS A 20 -9.29 1.74 -2.90
CA LYS A 20 -9.11 1.72 -4.37
C LYS A 20 -10.30 2.32 -5.10
N ARG A 21 -11.53 2.06 -4.63
CA ARG A 21 -12.75 2.68 -5.17
C ARG A 21 -12.73 4.20 -5.00
N ALA A 22 -12.37 4.70 -3.81
CA ALA A 22 -12.29 6.13 -3.52
C ALA A 22 -11.21 6.83 -4.36
N LEU A 23 -10.04 6.21 -4.51
CA LEU A 23 -8.96 6.70 -5.38
C LEU A 23 -9.40 6.81 -6.84
N LYS A 24 -10.17 5.84 -7.34
CA LYS A 24 -10.75 5.86 -8.69
C LYS A 24 -11.97 6.79 -8.81
N LYS A 25 -12.49 7.32 -7.69
CA LYS A 25 -13.68 8.20 -7.60
C LYS A 25 -14.95 7.59 -8.21
N VAL A 26 -15.19 6.30 -7.97
CA VAL A 26 -16.38 5.58 -8.46
C VAL A 26 -17.29 5.12 -7.32
N SER A 27 -18.58 4.90 -7.61
CA SER A 27 -19.55 4.40 -6.62
C SER A 27 -19.47 2.88 -6.47
N GLN A 28 -20.07 2.34 -5.40
CA GLN A 28 -20.15 0.88 -5.18
C GLN A 28 -20.88 0.20 -6.33
N LYS A 29 -21.97 0.80 -6.84
CA LYS A 29 -22.68 0.36 -8.05
C LYS A 29 -21.76 0.15 -9.25
N ILE A 30 -20.89 1.11 -9.56
CA ILE A 30 -19.99 1.01 -10.72
C ILE A 30 -18.98 -0.14 -10.55
N VAL A 31 -18.45 -0.34 -9.34
CA VAL A 31 -17.57 -1.49 -9.08
C VAL A 31 -18.34 -2.80 -9.23
N ALA A 32 -19.57 -2.85 -8.71
CA ALA A 32 -20.42 -4.05 -8.75
C ALA A 32 -20.75 -4.46 -10.19
N GLU A 33 -21.13 -3.50 -11.04
CA GLU A 33 -21.34 -3.71 -12.48
C GLU A 33 -20.07 -4.22 -13.16
N ALA A 34 -18.92 -3.61 -12.87
CA ALA A 34 -17.64 -3.99 -13.47
C ALA A 34 -17.17 -5.41 -13.12
N VAL A 35 -17.53 -5.91 -11.93
CA VAL A 35 -17.15 -7.27 -11.47
C VAL A 35 -18.30 -8.27 -11.53
N GLY A 36 -19.45 -7.87 -12.08
CA GLY A 36 -20.63 -8.72 -12.29
C GLY A 36 -21.24 -9.23 -10.98
N VAL A 37 -21.57 -8.33 -10.05
CA VAL A 37 -22.30 -8.62 -8.81
C VAL A 37 -23.32 -7.52 -8.51
N ALA A 38 -24.18 -7.73 -7.51
CA ALA A 38 -25.09 -6.70 -7.03
C ALA A 38 -24.37 -5.65 -6.16
N GLU A 39 -24.83 -4.40 -6.18
CA GLU A 39 -24.23 -3.29 -5.41
C GLU A 39 -24.13 -3.60 -3.91
N ASN A 40 -25.16 -4.23 -3.33
CA ASN A 40 -25.18 -4.65 -1.94
C ASN A 40 -24.05 -5.66 -1.59
N THR A 41 -23.56 -6.40 -2.58
CA THR A 41 -22.50 -7.40 -2.41
C THR A 41 -21.17 -6.68 -2.20
N VAL A 42 -20.86 -5.68 -3.03
CA VAL A 42 -19.70 -4.79 -2.83
C VAL A 42 -19.80 -4.05 -1.51
N ALA A 43 -20.99 -3.53 -1.16
CA ALA A 43 -21.21 -2.88 0.13
C ALA A 43 -20.98 -3.82 1.33
N SER A 44 -21.29 -5.12 1.18
CA SER A 44 -21.04 -6.15 2.19
C SER A 44 -19.54 -6.41 2.35
N TRP A 45 -18.81 -6.55 1.23
CA TRP A 45 -17.36 -6.71 1.22
C TRP A 45 -16.65 -5.52 1.85
N GLU A 46 -16.99 -4.30 1.45
CA GLU A 46 -16.37 -3.08 2.00
C GLU A 46 -16.64 -2.91 3.50
N LYS A 47 -17.70 -3.53 4.05
CA LYS A 47 -18.01 -3.49 5.49
C LYS A 47 -17.42 -4.68 6.26
N GLY A 48 -16.66 -5.56 5.60
CA GLY A 48 -16.12 -6.78 6.20
C GLY A 48 -17.18 -7.82 6.57
N LYS A 49 -18.43 -7.66 6.11
CA LYS A 49 -19.52 -8.58 6.48
C LYS A 49 -19.37 -9.96 5.83
N ASN A 50 -18.87 -9.99 4.60
CA ASN A 50 -18.54 -11.18 3.83
C ASN A 50 -17.25 -10.92 3.06
N LEU A 51 -16.52 -11.97 2.67
CA LEU A 51 -15.36 -11.86 1.82
C LEU A 51 -15.72 -12.02 0.33
N PRO A 52 -15.00 -11.35 -0.59
CA PRO A 52 -15.09 -11.66 -2.01
C PRO A 52 -14.50 -13.05 -2.29
N PRO A 53 -15.17 -13.92 -3.06
CA PRO A 53 -14.58 -15.19 -3.49
C PRO A 53 -13.40 -14.96 -4.46
N PRO A 54 -12.54 -15.98 -4.67
CA PRO A 54 -11.29 -15.82 -5.44
C PRO A 54 -11.48 -15.25 -6.85
N ASP A 55 -12.52 -15.67 -7.56
CA ASP A 55 -12.84 -15.15 -8.90
C ASP A 55 -13.14 -13.63 -8.87
N LYS A 56 -13.81 -13.17 -7.81
CA LYS A 56 -14.12 -11.74 -7.61
C LYS A 56 -12.90 -10.96 -7.17
N VAL A 57 -12.00 -11.52 -6.35
CA VAL A 57 -10.72 -10.88 -6.02
C VAL A 57 -9.92 -10.60 -7.32
N ILE A 58 -9.86 -11.58 -8.22
CA ILE A 58 -9.19 -11.41 -9.53
C ILE A 58 -9.88 -10.33 -10.37
N ALA A 59 -11.22 -10.34 -10.43
CA ALA A 59 -11.98 -9.33 -11.18
C ALA A 59 -11.78 -7.90 -10.64
N ILE A 60 -11.79 -7.75 -9.31
CA ILE A 60 -11.51 -6.50 -8.62
C ILE A 60 -10.10 -6.01 -8.93
N ALA A 61 -9.10 -6.90 -8.81
CA ALA A 61 -7.70 -6.58 -9.09
C ALA A 61 -7.52 -6.08 -10.55
N LYS A 62 -8.12 -6.77 -11.52
CA LYS A 62 -8.14 -6.34 -12.93
C LYS A 62 -8.81 -4.99 -13.12
N TYR A 63 -9.97 -4.76 -12.51
CA TYR A 63 -10.71 -3.51 -12.62
C TYR A 63 -9.94 -2.31 -12.07
N PHE A 64 -9.26 -2.49 -10.93
CA PHE A 64 -8.41 -1.47 -10.31
C PHE A 64 -6.99 -1.40 -10.87
N LYS A 65 -6.64 -2.30 -11.80
CA LYS A 65 -5.30 -2.45 -12.38
C LYS A 65 -4.23 -2.64 -11.29
N CYS A 66 -4.50 -3.51 -10.32
CA CYS A 66 -3.61 -3.83 -9.21
C CYS A 66 -3.36 -5.33 -9.08
N THR A 67 -2.45 -5.74 -8.20
CA THR A 67 -2.27 -7.16 -7.87
C THR A 67 -3.38 -7.63 -6.93
N THR A 68 -3.53 -8.95 -6.79
CA THR A 68 -4.42 -9.56 -5.80
C THR A 68 -3.92 -9.29 -4.38
N ASP A 69 -2.61 -9.19 -4.18
CA ASP A 69 -2.00 -8.94 -2.87
C ASP A 69 -2.38 -7.54 -2.36
N GLU A 70 -2.46 -6.56 -3.26
CA GLU A 70 -2.97 -5.23 -2.93
C GLU A 70 -4.48 -5.21 -2.59
N ILE A 71 -5.20 -6.32 -2.77
CA ILE A 71 -6.58 -6.51 -2.31
C ILE A 71 -6.61 -7.31 -1.01
N LEU A 72 -5.81 -8.38 -0.94
CA LEU A 72 -5.89 -9.41 0.10
C LEU A 72 -5.09 -9.07 1.37
N LEU A 73 -3.96 -8.38 1.23
CA LEU A 73 -2.99 -8.20 2.30
C LEU A 73 -3.08 -6.81 2.93
N SER A 74 -2.81 -6.75 4.23
CA SER A 74 -2.60 -5.48 4.94
C SER A 74 -1.35 -4.74 4.43
N ASP A 75 -1.14 -3.49 4.84
CA ASP A 75 0.10 -2.77 4.52
C ASP A 75 1.33 -3.44 5.18
N GLU A 76 1.16 -4.00 6.39
CA GLU A 76 2.21 -4.70 7.15
C GLU A 76 2.61 -6.03 6.51
N GLU A 77 1.64 -6.76 5.97
CA GLU A 77 1.88 -8.04 5.28
C GLU A 77 2.51 -7.84 3.89
N ARG A 78 2.38 -6.64 3.31
CA ARG A 78 2.96 -6.32 2.01
C ARG A 78 4.44 -5.99 2.16
N GLY A 79 5.30 -6.76 1.48
CA GLY A 79 6.71 -6.42 1.35
C GLY A 79 6.93 -5.05 0.70
N LEU A 80 8.05 -4.39 1.02
CA LEU A 80 8.40 -3.05 0.54
C LEU A 80 8.32 -2.92 -0.99
N GLU A 81 8.66 -3.98 -1.73
CA GLU A 81 8.56 -4.01 -3.19
C GLU A 81 7.12 -3.75 -3.69
N ILE A 82 6.14 -4.44 -3.10
CA ILE A 82 4.73 -4.30 -3.48
C ILE A 82 4.23 -2.90 -3.11
N GLN A 83 4.62 -2.39 -1.94
CA GLN A 83 4.29 -1.03 -1.52
C GLN A 83 4.86 0.02 -2.49
N MET A 84 6.13 -0.14 -2.89
CA MET A 84 6.80 0.73 -3.86
C MET A 84 6.11 0.70 -5.23
N LEU A 85 5.75 -0.48 -5.74
CA LEU A 85 5.00 -0.60 -7.00
C LEU A 85 3.64 0.13 -6.93
N GLY A 86 2.95 0.05 -5.79
CA GLY A 86 1.73 0.81 -5.54
C GLY A 86 1.95 2.32 -5.60
N LEU A 87 3.04 2.82 -5.01
CA LEU A 87 3.43 4.24 -5.08
C LEU A 87 3.73 4.68 -6.51
N LEU A 88 4.50 3.89 -7.27
CA LEU A 88 4.82 4.20 -8.68
C LEU A 88 3.57 4.29 -9.56
N ARG A 89 2.59 3.40 -9.36
CA ARG A 89 1.32 3.45 -10.10
C ARG A 89 0.53 4.72 -9.76
N ARG A 90 0.44 5.07 -8.48
CA ARG A 90 -0.22 6.31 -8.02
C ARG A 90 0.47 7.54 -8.61
N PHE A 91 1.80 7.57 -8.58
CA PHE A 91 2.62 8.62 -9.19
C PHE A 91 2.32 8.78 -10.68
N GLY A 92 2.27 7.67 -11.44
CA GLY A 92 1.92 7.68 -12.86
C GLY A 92 0.53 8.25 -13.18
N SER A 93 -0.41 8.14 -12.24
CA SER A 93 -1.78 8.67 -12.36
C SER A 93 -1.95 10.14 -11.96
N LEU A 94 -0.93 10.76 -11.38
CA LEU A 94 -0.95 12.19 -11.06
C LEU A 94 -0.98 13.02 -12.35
N ASN A 95 -1.51 14.24 -12.25
CA ASN A 95 -1.39 15.20 -13.35
C ASN A 95 0.07 15.71 -13.49
N GLU A 96 0.38 16.30 -14.64
CA GLU A 96 1.75 16.78 -14.94
C GLU A 96 2.25 17.87 -13.97
N THR A 97 1.34 18.63 -13.34
CA THR A 97 1.70 19.63 -12.32
C THR A 97 2.18 18.99 -11.02
N HIS A 98 1.59 17.88 -10.59
CA HIS A 98 1.89 17.24 -9.31
C HIS A 98 3.06 16.26 -9.36
N LYS A 99 3.39 15.70 -10.52
CA LYS A 99 4.53 14.81 -10.69
C LYS A 99 5.88 15.42 -10.22
N PRO A 100 6.28 16.63 -10.66
CA PRO A 100 7.54 17.22 -10.21
C PRO A 100 7.55 17.52 -8.71
N ILE A 101 6.40 17.91 -8.14
CA ILE A 101 6.26 18.14 -6.69
C ILE A 101 6.51 16.84 -5.93
N ALA A 102 5.87 15.74 -6.35
CA ALA A 102 6.06 14.44 -5.72
C ALA A 102 7.53 13.96 -5.81
N LEU A 103 8.19 14.16 -6.96
CA LEU A 103 9.62 13.82 -7.11
C LEU A 103 10.51 14.64 -6.18
N ASN A 104 10.29 15.95 -6.07
CA ASN A 104 11.08 16.81 -5.19
C ASN A 104 10.93 16.38 -3.72
N VAL A 105 9.71 16.05 -3.28
CA VAL A 105 9.45 15.56 -1.92
C VAL A 105 10.17 14.25 -1.68
N ILE A 106 10.02 13.26 -2.59
CA ILE A 106 10.72 11.97 -2.48
C ILE A 106 12.23 12.17 -2.42
N GLY A 107 12.79 13.00 -3.31
CA GLY A 107 14.22 13.32 -3.33
C GLY A 107 14.71 13.93 -2.02
N SER A 108 13.96 14.90 -1.47
CA SER A 108 14.33 15.52 -0.19
C SER A 108 14.31 14.54 0.99
N ILE A 109 13.35 13.60 1.02
CA ILE A 109 13.28 12.55 2.04
C ILE A 109 14.47 11.59 1.90
N LEU A 110 14.77 11.14 0.67
CA LEU A 110 15.90 10.25 0.42
C LEU A 110 17.22 10.90 0.83
N GLN A 111 17.44 12.15 0.45
CA GLN A 111 18.63 12.90 0.84
C GLN A 111 18.77 13.02 2.36
N GLY A 112 17.67 13.26 3.07
CA GLY A 112 17.67 13.29 4.54
C GLY A 112 18.07 11.96 5.17
N LEU A 113 17.53 10.85 4.65
CA LEU A 113 17.85 9.49 5.12
C LEU A 113 19.31 9.11 4.81
N GLU A 114 19.78 9.41 3.60
CA GLU A 114 21.18 9.18 3.20
C GLU A 114 22.15 9.93 4.11
N MET A 115 21.84 11.19 4.45
CA MET A 115 22.64 11.98 5.38
C MET A 115 22.63 11.38 6.79
N GLU A 116 21.48 10.89 7.28
CA GLU A 116 21.40 10.26 8.60
C GLU A 116 22.27 8.99 8.68
N GLU A 117 22.22 8.15 7.65
CA GLU A 117 23.04 6.93 7.57
C GLU A 117 24.53 7.25 7.44
N TYR A 118 24.89 8.26 6.65
CA TYR A 118 26.26 8.78 6.57
C TYR A 118 26.79 9.21 7.95
N MET A 119 26.01 10.03 8.68
CA MET A 119 26.39 10.51 10.01
C MET A 119 26.47 9.39 11.07
N LYS A 120 25.64 8.34 10.96
CA LYS A 120 25.78 7.13 11.78
C LYS A 120 27.07 6.37 11.47
N GLY A 121 27.43 6.26 10.19
CA GLY A 121 28.69 5.67 9.73
C GLY A 121 29.91 6.38 10.33
N GLU A 122 29.99 7.70 10.22
CA GLU A 122 31.11 8.49 10.75
C GLU A 122 31.25 8.39 12.27
N ARG A 123 30.14 8.39 13.03
CA ARG A 123 30.17 8.21 14.49
C ARG A 123 30.70 6.83 14.89
N ASN A 124 30.33 5.79 14.14
CA ASN A 124 30.81 4.43 14.38
C ASN A 124 32.30 4.28 14.03
N GLU A 125 32.77 4.91 12.96
CA GLU A 125 34.20 4.90 12.59
C GLU A 125 35.06 5.77 13.53
N GLY A 126 34.56 6.92 13.94
CA GLY A 126 35.21 7.79 14.93
C GLY A 126 35.36 7.10 16.29
N SER A 127 34.31 6.41 16.76
CA SER A 127 34.35 5.63 18.00
C SER A 127 35.34 4.47 17.93
N LYS A 128 35.44 3.78 16.77
CA LYS A 128 36.46 2.73 16.55
C LYS A 128 37.88 3.30 16.57
N ARG A 129 38.12 4.48 15.98
CA ARG A 129 39.45 5.11 15.95
C ARG A 129 39.94 5.56 17.34
N LEU A 130 39.05 6.10 18.18
CA LEU A 130 39.39 6.45 19.56
C LEU A 130 39.66 5.23 20.45
N GLY A 131 39.00 4.10 20.20
CA GLY A 131 39.23 2.85 20.94
C GLY A 131 40.56 2.14 20.62
N VAL A 132 41.26 2.50 19.54
CA VAL A 132 42.54 1.90 19.13
C VAL A 132 43.75 2.70 19.64
N LEU A 133 43.55 3.91 20.17
CA LEU A 133 44.61 4.76 20.73
C LEU A 133 44.80 4.57 22.24
N GLY A 134 44.18 3.53 22.83
CA GLY A 134 44.08 3.31 24.27
C GLY A 134 44.82 2.09 24.83
N ASP A 135 45.68 1.42 24.04
CA ASP A 135 46.53 0.30 24.47
C ASP A 135 48.03 0.66 24.37
#